data_AF-A0A7S3IZJ1-F1
#
_entry.id   AF-A0A7S3IZJ1-F1
#
_cell.length_a   1.000
_cell.length_b   1.000
_cell.length_c   1.000
_cell.angle_alpha   90.00
_cell.angle_beta   90.00
_cell.angle_gamma   90.00
#
_symmetry.space_group_name_H-M   'P 1'
#
loop_
_entity.id
_entity.type
_entity.pdbx_description
1 polymer ?
#
loop_
_entity_poly.entity_id
_entity_poly.type
_entity_poly.pdbx_seq_one_letter_code
_entity_poly.pdbx_strand_id
1 'polypeptide(L)'
;PFKMKALSMRRTLLSRAVVSSNTRCFSYSQKELDREYQIFSKKLNILQMYNQYKSFEYEKPEMTIDKETGDVHIFDPMEEKKKNKGGIIRSFDEINEEKEKLLEELDMEDMTTPKSDNWKHEEMVKKAEKLRRHYMQNFNVDPSQFYCFSRDFLRIDIGLIIQRAPIFLHMREKDINFIDKRSNIMNEYHCDTKQFIEEFREVSKLNEDILNKNPYHSNMNTDNHPTDFKGENGEEHSYAAASKQWYRVDPTCQDMKSLHYAGEDRTYLIVKNKFTGEWEFPVSKMMMSDTFFKTKLNLFNQLSDNKWRITFFGSAPQVHTLREFTKVEEEDRLNESLKGVRTYFFGAHHRRG
;
A
#
# COMPACT_ATOMS: atom_id res chain seq x y z
N PRO A 1 54.68 -14.79 -34.92
CA PRO A 1 55.48 -13.72 -34.29
C PRO A 1 54.82 -13.20 -33.00
N PHE A 2 55.46 -13.50 -31.87
CA PHE A 2 55.27 -12.97 -30.51
C PHE A 2 54.02 -13.36 -29.68
N LYS A 3 54.26 -14.33 -28.78
CA LYS A 3 53.67 -14.44 -27.44
C LYS A 3 54.04 -13.22 -26.58
N MET A 4 53.16 -12.79 -25.69
CA MET A 4 53.57 -12.08 -24.47
C MET A 4 52.87 -12.63 -23.22
N LYS A 5 53.70 -12.92 -22.22
CA LYS A 5 53.36 -13.36 -20.86
C LYS A 5 53.11 -12.14 -19.96
N ALA A 6 52.19 -12.33 -19.01
CA ALA A 6 52.10 -11.83 -17.63
C ALA A 6 52.93 -10.62 -17.18
N LEU A 7 52.30 -9.73 -16.39
CA LEU A 7 52.86 -9.30 -15.10
C LEU A 7 51.81 -8.66 -14.18
N SER A 8 51.86 -9.07 -12.92
CA SER A 8 51.14 -8.54 -11.78
C SER A 8 51.81 -7.26 -11.27
N MET A 9 51.05 -6.30 -10.73
CA MET A 9 51.51 -5.54 -9.56
C MET A 9 50.35 -4.82 -8.86
N ARG A 10 50.19 -5.15 -7.57
CA ARG A 10 49.47 -4.40 -6.54
C ARG A 10 50.17 -3.04 -6.32
N ARG A 11 49.41 -1.97 -6.03
CA ARG A 11 49.36 -1.30 -4.71
C ARG A 11 48.70 0.09 -4.78
N THR A 12 47.66 0.25 -3.96
CA THR A 12 47.43 1.34 -3.00
C THR A 12 47.99 2.73 -3.31
N LEU A 13 47.11 3.72 -3.43
CA LEU A 13 47.02 4.90 -2.54
C LEU A 13 46.11 5.94 -3.21
N LEU A 14 44.98 6.25 -2.59
CA LEU A 14 44.51 7.62 -2.35
C LEU A 14 43.32 7.56 -1.40
N SER A 15 43.67 7.42 -0.13
CA SER A 15 42.84 7.84 0.98
C SER A 15 42.92 9.36 1.12
N ARG A 16 41.77 9.98 1.44
CA ARG A 16 41.54 11.14 2.33
C ARG A 16 40.73 12.29 1.73
N ALA A 17 39.47 12.33 2.13
CA ALA A 17 38.84 13.46 2.83
C ALA A 17 37.64 12.84 3.60
N VAL A 18 37.78 12.45 4.87
CA VAL A 18 37.62 13.27 6.10
C VAL A 18 36.35 14.12 6.09
N VAL A 19 35.25 13.55 6.59
CA VAL A 19 34.36 14.24 7.53
C VAL A 19 34.11 13.29 8.69
N SER A 20 34.53 13.71 9.88
CA SER A 20 34.20 13.08 11.16
C SER A 20 32.81 13.53 11.58
N SER A 21 31.85 12.61 11.65
CA SER A 21 30.65 12.80 12.46
C SER A 21 30.58 11.64 13.44
N ASN A 22 30.81 11.97 14.71
CA ASN A 22 30.70 11.08 15.85
C ASN A 22 29.45 10.20 15.77
N THR A 23 29.64 8.93 15.44
CA THR A 23 28.70 7.86 15.74
C THR A 23 28.64 7.70 17.25
N ARG A 24 27.82 8.52 17.93
CA ARG A 24 27.18 8.07 19.17
C ARG A 24 26.02 7.16 18.78
N CYS A 25 26.36 6.01 18.20
CA CYS A 25 25.49 4.86 18.32
C CYS A 25 25.52 4.48 19.80
N PHE A 26 24.45 4.80 20.53
CA PHE A 26 24.12 4.04 21.71
C PHE A 26 23.70 2.65 21.24
N SER A 27 24.70 1.84 20.85
CA SER A 27 24.50 0.41 20.70
C SER A 27 24.35 -0.11 22.11
N TYR A 28 23.12 -0.16 22.61
CA TYR A 28 22.82 -1.02 23.73
C TYR A 28 23.30 -2.42 23.33
N SER A 29 24.15 -3.00 24.18
CA SER A 29 24.47 -4.42 24.05
C SER A 29 23.16 -5.20 24.09
N GLN A 30 23.04 -6.31 23.37
CA GLN A 30 21.86 -7.18 23.43
C GLN A 30 21.44 -7.46 24.89
N LYS A 31 22.44 -7.62 25.77
CA LYS A 31 22.24 -7.83 27.21
C LYS A 31 21.64 -6.64 27.95
N GLU A 32 21.92 -5.41 27.51
CA GLU A 32 21.35 -4.20 28.10
C GLU A 32 19.90 -4.00 27.64
N LEU A 33 19.62 -4.31 26.38
CA LEU A 33 18.25 -4.38 25.84
C LEU A 33 17.39 -5.41 26.58
N ASP A 34 17.93 -6.61 26.81
CA ASP A 34 17.23 -7.65 27.58
C ASP A 34 16.97 -7.20 29.03
N ARG A 35 17.92 -6.48 29.64
CA ARG A 35 17.77 -5.94 31.00
C ARG A 35 16.73 -4.84 31.08
N GLU A 36 16.73 -3.90 30.14
CA GLU A 36 15.72 -2.84 30.01
C GLU A 36 14.33 -3.45 29.80
N TYR A 37 14.22 -4.47 28.93
CA TYR A 37 12.99 -5.19 28.68
C TYR A 37 12.46 -5.91 29.93
N GLN A 38 13.34 -6.55 30.71
CA GLN A 38 12.97 -7.17 31.99
C GLN A 38 12.48 -6.12 33.02
N ILE A 39 13.09 -4.94 33.08
CA ILE A 39 12.66 -3.85 33.97
C ILE A 39 11.28 -3.32 33.53
N PHE A 40 11.08 -3.15 32.22
CA PHE A 40 9.81 -2.70 31.65
C PHE A 40 8.68 -3.71 31.92
N SER A 41 8.93 -5.00 31.67
CA SER A 41 7.99 -6.09 31.95
C SER A 41 7.58 -6.14 33.42
N LYS A 42 8.54 -5.99 34.36
CA LYS A 42 8.24 -5.91 35.80
C LYS A 42 7.34 -4.73 36.15
N LYS A 43 7.60 -3.54 35.58
CA LYS A 43 6.76 -2.35 35.82
C LYS A 43 5.35 -2.52 35.24
N LEU A 44 5.22 -3.13 34.07
CA LEU A 44 3.95 -3.43 33.44
C LEU A 44 3.10 -4.39 34.29
N ASN A 45 3.72 -5.46 34.80
CA ASN A 45 3.06 -6.44 35.67
C ASN A 45 2.58 -5.80 36.98
N ILE A 46 3.36 -4.91 37.58
CA ILE A 46 2.95 -4.17 38.78
C ILE A 46 1.74 -3.27 38.48
N LEU A 47 1.74 -2.55 37.35
CA LEU A 47 0.61 -1.72 36.92
C LEU A 47 -0.66 -2.53 36.62
N GLN A 48 -0.51 -3.71 36.03
CA GLN A 48 -1.63 -4.64 35.80
C GLN A 48 -2.21 -5.17 37.12
N MET A 49 -1.35 -5.48 38.11
CA MET A 49 -1.83 -5.82 39.46
C MET A 49 -2.65 -4.68 40.06
N TYR A 50 -2.18 -3.43 39.98
CA TYR A 50 -2.93 -2.28 40.52
C TYR A 50 -4.26 -2.01 39.80
N ASN A 51 -4.36 -2.30 38.50
CA ASN A 51 -5.59 -2.10 37.75
C ASN A 51 -6.60 -3.25 37.93
N GLN A 52 -6.17 -4.47 38.22
CA GLN A 52 -7.07 -5.62 38.44
C GLN A 52 -7.77 -5.61 39.81
N TYR A 53 -7.23 -4.91 40.82
CA TYR A 53 -7.84 -4.82 42.16
C TYR A 53 -8.66 -3.55 42.40
N LYS A 54 -9.01 -2.77 41.35
CA LYS A 54 -9.65 -1.46 41.53
C LYS A 54 -11.10 -1.51 42.06
N SER A 55 -11.73 -2.70 42.07
CA SER A 55 -12.99 -2.94 42.78
C SER A 55 -12.98 -4.33 43.41
N PHE A 56 -12.52 -4.44 44.65
CA PHE A 56 -12.70 -5.62 45.49
C PHE A 56 -14.15 -5.65 45.98
N GLU A 57 -15.05 -6.18 45.16
CA GLU A 57 -16.40 -6.53 45.61
C GLU A 57 -16.32 -7.91 46.27
N TYR A 58 -16.31 -7.92 47.61
CA TYR A 58 -16.35 -9.14 48.40
C TYR A 58 -17.76 -9.75 48.30
N GLU A 59 -17.89 -10.84 47.55
CA GLU A 59 -19.07 -11.70 47.58
C GLU A 59 -18.90 -12.70 48.73
N LYS A 60 -19.85 -12.72 49.67
CA LYS A 60 -19.83 -13.66 50.80
C LYS A 60 -19.99 -15.10 50.29
N PRO A 61 -19.21 -16.08 50.79
CA PRO A 61 -19.40 -17.48 50.41
C PRO A 61 -20.76 -17.98 50.88
N GLU A 62 -21.38 -18.84 50.06
CA GLU A 62 -22.64 -19.50 50.41
C GLU A 62 -22.36 -20.90 50.96
N MET A 63 -23.07 -21.27 52.02
CA MET A 63 -22.91 -22.55 52.69
C MET A 63 -24.20 -23.35 52.54
N THR A 64 -24.08 -24.53 51.94
CA THR A 64 -25.18 -25.50 51.86
C THR A 64 -24.80 -26.74 52.66
N ILE A 65 -25.71 -27.18 53.52
CA ILE A 65 -25.54 -28.38 54.33
C ILE A 65 -26.43 -29.46 53.72
N ASP A 66 -25.84 -30.57 53.31
CA ASP A 66 -26.60 -31.72 52.85
C ASP A 66 -27.25 -32.42 54.04
N LYS A 67 -28.58 -32.48 54.05
CA LYS A 67 -29.36 -32.99 55.19
C LYS A 67 -29.19 -34.49 55.43
N GLU A 68 -28.74 -35.23 54.44
CA GLU A 68 -28.63 -36.69 54.49
C GLU A 68 -27.24 -37.16 54.94
N THR A 69 -26.18 -36.46 54.54
CA THR A 69 -24.78 -36.80 54.88
C THR A 69 -24.23 -35.95 56.03
N GLY A 70 -24.83 -34.79 56.30
CA GLY A 70 -24.31 -33.82 57.27
C GLY A 70 -23.07 -33.07 56.78
N ASP A 71 -22.68 -33.27 55.51
CA ASP A 71 -21.52 -32.61 54.93
C ASP A 71 -21.83 -31.16 54.57
N VAL A 72 -20.86 -30.30 54.84
CA VAL A 72 -20.95 -28.86 54.60
C VAL A 72 -20.19 -28.54 53.32
N HIS A 73 -20.91 -28.17 52.28
CA HIS A 73 -20.32 -27.66 51.05
C HIS A 73 -20.27 -26.12 51.11
N ILE A 74 -19.05 -25.59 51.16
CA ILE A 74 -18.78 -24.16 51.10
C ILE A 74 -18.56 -23.83 49.62
N PHE A 75 -19.49 -23.11 49.02
CA PHE A 75 -19.35 -22.60 47.66
C PHE A 75 -18.62 -21.26 47.72
N ASP A 76 -17.37 -21.27 47.26
CA ASP A 76 -16.58 -20.06 47.13
C ASP A 76 -16.75 -19.53 45.69
N PRO A 77 -17.53 -18.47 45.44
CA PRO A 77 -17.82 -17.97 44.08
C PRO A 77 -16.55 -17.52 43.32
N MET A 78 -15.43 -17.36 44.02
CA MET A 78 -14.11 -17.14 43.41
C MET A 78 -13.54 -18.35 42.68
N GLU A 79 -13.85 -19.60 43.07
CA GLU A 79 -13.30 -20.79 42.41
C GLU A 79 -13.91 -21.03 41.04
N GLU A 80 -15.22 -20.77 40.87
CA GLU A 80 -15.87 -20.82 39.55
C GLU A 80 -15.42 -19.68 38.63
N LYS A 81 -15.26 -18.47 39.17
CA LYS A 81 -14.67 -17.34 38.43
C LYS A 81 -13.20 -17.59 38.04
N LYS A 82 -12.43 -18.37 38.81
CA LYS A 82 -11.06 -18.79 38.45
C LYS A 82 -11.02 -19.87 37.35
N LYS A 83 -12.02 -20.75 37.28
CA LYS A 83 -12.13 -21.74 36.20
C LYS A 83 -12.61 -21.12 34.87
N ASN A 84 -13.43 -20.06 34.92
CA ASN A 84 -13.96 -19.39 33.74
C ASN A 84 -13.16 -18.16 33.27
N LYS A 85 -12.24 -17.64 34.08
CA LYS A 85 -11.29 -16.61 33.62
C LYS A 85 -10.12 -17.31 32.94
N GLY A 86 -10.15 -17.32 31.60
CA GLY A 86 -9.03 -17.71 30.76
C GLY A 86 -7.71 -17.18 31.32
N GLY A 87 -6.68 -18.02 31.30
CA GLY A 87 -5.38 -17.70 31.86
C GLY A 87 -4.93 -16.32 31.40
N ILE A 88 -4.61 -15.45 32.35
CA ILE A 88 -3.98 -14.16 32.05
C ILE A 88 -2.65 -14.49 31.40
N ILE A 89 -2.55 -14.27 30.09
CA ILE A 89 -1.30 -14.46 29.36
C ILE A 89 -0.28 -13.42 29.84
N ARG A 90 0.86 -13.91 30.33
CA ARG A 90 1.92 -13.13 30.96
C ARG A 90 3.07 -12.81 30.01
N SER A 91 3.14 -13.46 28.84
CA SER A 91 4.24 -13.28 27.87
C SER A 91 3.80 -13.46 26.42
N PHE A 92 4.53 -12.85 25.48
CA PHE A 92 4.34 -13.05 24.03
C PHE A 92 4.60 -14.50 23.59
N ASP A 93 5.43 -15.22 24.35
CA ASP A 93 5.75 -16.62 24.11
C ASP A 93 4.55 -17.53 24.44
N GLU A 94 3.79 -17.24 25.50
CA GLU A 94 2.53 -17.93 25.82
C GLU A 94 1.45 -17.70 24.74
N ILE A 95 1.41 -16.51 24.11
CA ILE A 95 0.52 -16.25 22.96
C ILE A 95 0.92 -17.12 21.76
N ASN A 96 2.22 -17.25 21.50
CA ASN A 96 2.70 -18.07 20.39
C ASN A 96 2.47 -19.56 20.65
N GLU A 97 2.68 -20.05 21.88
CA GLU A 97 2.38 -21.43 22.26
C GLU A 97 0.88 -21.75 22.15
N GLU A 98 -0.01 -20.85 22.58
CA GLU A 98 -1.46 -21.03 22.39
C GLU A 98 -1.86 -20.94 20.92
N LYS A 99 -1.22 -20.06 20.14
CA LYS A 99 -1.43 -19.97 18.70
C LYS A 99 -1.04 -21.27 18.00
N GLU A 100 0.11 -21.85 18.35
CA GLU A 100 0.58 -23.12 17.79
C GLU A 100 -0.36 -24.27 18.16
N LYS A 101 -0.80 -24.36 19.42
CA LYS A 101 -1.79 -25.37 19.86
C LYS A 101 -3.11 -25.25 19.11
N LEU A 102 -3.61 -24.04 18.89
CA LEU A 102 -4.85 -23.80 18.14
C LEU A 102 -4.71 -24.11 16.65
N LEU A 103 -3.56 -23.80 16.05
CA LEU A 103 -3.27 -24.15 14.66
C LEU A 103 -3.17 -25.67 14.48
N GLU A 104 -2.58 -26.35 15.45
CA GLU A 104 -2.51 -27.82 15.48
C GLU A 104 -3.90 -28.45 15.68
N GLU A 105 -4.74 -27.92 16.56
CA GLU A 105 -6.12 -28.39 16.77
C GLU A 105 -7.01 -28.18 15.52
N LEU A 106 -6.77 -27.10 14.77
CA LEU A 106 -7.53 -26.79 13.56
C LEU A 106 -6.96 -27.42 12.29
N ASP A 107 -5.78 -28.06 12.39
CA ASP A 107 -5.00 -28.67 11.31
C ASP A 107 -4.55 -27.67 10.23
N MET A 108 -4.11 -26.48 10.66
CA MET A 108 -3.58 -25.42 9.80
C MET A 108 -2.08 -25.20 10.02
N GLU A 109 -1.35 -24.88 8.95
CA GLU A 109 0.10 -24.62 8.99
C GLU A 109 0.39 -23.14 9.32
N ASP A 110 -0.45 -22.24 8.80
CA ASP A 110 -0.49 -20.82 9.19
C ASP A 110 -1.95 -20.33 9.17
N MET A 111 -2.20 -19.08 9.57
CA MET A 111 -3.52 -18.45 9.66
C MET A 111 -4.33 -18.51 8.35
N THR A 112 -3.68 -18.83 7.22
CA THR A 112 -4.27 -18.85 5.88
C THR A 112 -4.05 -20.16 5.10
N THR A 113 -3.23 -21.08 5.58
CA THR A 113 -2.82 -22.27 4.82
C THR A 113 -3.05 -23.55 5.64
N PRO A 114 -3.84 -24.52 5.14
CA PRO A 114 -4.01 -25.81 5.77
C PRO A 114 -2.77 -26.70 5.60
N LYS A 115 -2.54 -27.65 6.52
CA LYS A 115 -1.41 -28.60 6.43
C LYS A 115 -1.57 -29.64 5.30
N SER A 116 -2.76 -29.77 4.72
CA SER A 116 -3.04 -30.72 3.63
C SER A 116 -3.79 -30.08 2.46
N ASP A 117 -3.43 -30.50 1.24
CA ASP A 117 -3.93 -29.93 -0.02
C ASP A 117 -5.39 -30.26 -0.37
N ASN A 118 -6.09 -31.06 0.44
CA ASN A 118 -7.40 -31.63 0.10
C ASN A 118 -8.61 -30.80 0.58
N TRP A 119 -8.42 -29.54 0.97
CA TRP A 119 -9.47 -28.78 1.65
C TRP A 119 -10.35 -28.00 0.67
N LYS A 120 -11.67 -28.01 0.91
CA LYS A 120 -12.63 -27.16 0.20
C LYS A 120 -12.56 -25.74 0.76
N HIS A 121 -12.62 -24.74 -0.13
CA HIS A 121 -12.51 -23.31 0.23
C HIS A 121 -13.51 -22.88 1.33
N GLU A 122 -14.73 -23.41 1.33
CA GLU A 122 -15.78 -23.08 2.30
C GLU A 122 -15.46 -23.54 3.74
N GLU A 123 -14.75 -24.65 3.90
CA GLU A 123 -14.36 -25.19 5.21
C GLU A 123 -13.21 -24.38 5.83
N MET A 124 -12.32 -23.84 4.99
CA MET A 124 -11.26 -22.91 5.42
C MET A 124 -11.83 -21.61 5.98
N VAL A 125 -12.81 -21.02 5.30
CA VAL A 125 -13.44 -19.76 5.75
C VAL A 125 -14.09 -19.94 7.12
N LYS A 126 -14.82 -21.05 7.34
CA LYS A 126 -15.47 -21.35 8.63
C LYS A 126 -14.48 -21.57 9.77
N LYS A 127 -13.35 -22.25 9.52
CA LYS A 127 -12.31 -22.45 10.53
C LYS A 127 -11.55 -21.16 10.85
N ALA A 128 -11.23 -20.35 9.84
CA ALA A 128 -10.63 -19.02 10.03
C ALA A 128 -11.56 -18.09 10.83
N GLU A 129 -12.87 -18.13 10.58
CA GLU A 129 -13.87 -17.42 11.40
C GLU A 129 -13.91 -17.92 12.84
N LYS A 130 -13.85 -19.24 13.07
CA LYS A 130 -13.85 -19.82 14.42
C LYS A 130 -12.60 -19.39 15.20
N LEU A 131 -11.44 -19.39 14.55
CA LEU A 131 -10.20 -18.88 15.12
C LEU A 131 -10.34 -17.39 15.47
N ARG A 132 -10.86 -16.57 14.56
CA ARG A 132 -11.09 -15.15 14.79
C ARG A 132 -12.04 -14.89 15.96
N ARG A 133 -13.12 -15.67 16.08
CA ARG A 133 -14.06 -15.59 17.22
C ARG A 133 -13.36 -15.96 18.54
N HIS A 134 -12.51 -16.98 18.54
CA HIS A 134 -11.74 -17.37 19.72
C HIS A 134 -10.80 -16.25 20.18
N TYR A 135 -10.07 -15.62 19.25
CA TYR A 135 -9.22 -14.46 19.56
C TYR A 135 -10.03 -13.25 20.06
N MET A 136 -11.19 -12.96 19.45
CA MET A 136 -12.07 -11.88 19.93
C MET A 136 -12.65 -12.17 21.34
N GLN A 137 -13.01 -13.43 21.62
CA GLN A 137 -13.60 -13.81 22.91
C GLN A 137 -12.56 -13.82 24.04
N ASN A 138 -11.34 -14.28 23.77
CA ASN A 138 -10.33 -14.44 24.82
C ASN A 138 -9.45 -13.20 25.01
N PHE A 139 -9.18 -12.44 23.95
CA PHE A 139 -8.27 -11.30 24.02
C PHE A 139 -8.94 -9.95 23.79
N ASN A 140 -10.22 -9.93 23.41
CA ASN A 140 -11.00 -8.71 23.13
C ASN A 140 -10.32 -7.76 22.13
N VAL A 141 -9.44 -8.32 21.31
CA VAL A 141 -8.57 -7.60 20.37
C VAL A 141 -8.63 -8.37 19.06
N ASP A 142 -9.10 -7.72 18.00
CA ASP A 142 -9.07 -8.28 16.66
C ASP A 142 -7.71 -8.00 16.02
N PRO A 143 -6.88 -9.02 15.72
CA PRO A 143 -5.56 -8.83 15.13
C PRO A 143 -5.59 -8.09 13.78
N SER A 144 -6.73 -8.12 13.09
CA SER A 144 -6.92 -7.42 11.81
C SER A 144 -7.10 -5.91 11.95
N GLN A 145 -7.34 -5.40 13.17
CA GLN A 145 -7.50 -3.97 13.44
C GLN A 145 -6.18 -3.25 13.72
N PHE A 146 -5.08 -3.99 13.88
CA PHE A 146 -3.77 -3.37 14.05
C PHE A 146 -3.22 -2.85 12.73
N TYR A 147 -2.57 -1.70 12.80
CA TYR A 147 -1.78 -1.21 11.68
C TYR A 147 -0.60 -2.14 11.40
N CYS A 148 -0.26 -2.27 10.13
CA CYS A 148 0.99 -2.90 9.75
C CYS A 148 2.15 -1.99 10.19
N PHE A 149 3.17 -2.57 10.80
CA PHE A 149 4.36 -1.84 11.25
C PHE A 149 5.64 -2.61 10.89
N SER A 150 6.73 -1.86 10.76
CA SER A 150 8.06 -2.41 10.51
C SER A 150 8.79 -2.76 11.81
N ARG A 151 9.89 -3.50 11.72
CA ARG A 151 10.76 -3.81 12.87
C ARG A 151 11.29 -2.56 13.58
N ASP A 152 11.34 -1.42 12.89
CA ASP A 152 11.76 -0.13 13.43
C ASP A 152 10.64 0.57 14.23
N PHE A 153 9.49 -0.08 14.44
CA PHE A 153 8.28 0.47 15.04
C PHE A 153 7.70 1.68 14.28
N LEU A 154 7.82 1.67 12.95
CA LEU A 154 7.18 2.65 12.08
C LEU A 154 5.93 2.05 11.46
N ARG A 155 4.82 2.79 11.49
CA ARG A 155 3.58 2.46 10.80
C ARG A 155 3.83 2.42 9.30
N ILE A 156 3.25 1.44 8.62
CA ILE A 156 3.35 1.31 7.16
C ILE A 156 2.08 1.87 6.54
N ASP A 157 2.25 2.91 5.73
CA ASP A 157 1.19 3.51 4.93
C ASP A 157 1.47 3.27 3.43
N ILE A 158 0.42 3.26 2.62
CA ILE A 158 0.50 3.13 1.16
C ILE A 158 0.04 4.41 0.52
N GLY A 159 0.86 4.96 -0.38
CA GLY A 159 0.52 6.09 -1.22
C GLY A 159 0.37 5.72 -2.69
N LEU A 160 -0.43 6.50 -3.41
CA LEU A 160 -0.59 6.37 -4.87
C LEU A 160 -0.08 7.61 -5.59
N ILE A 161 0.80 7.40 -6.57
CA ILE A 161 1.23 8.43 -7.52
C ILE A 161 0.49 8.16 -8.83
N ILE A 162 -0.64 8.81 -9.02
CA ILE A 162 -1.44 8.66 -10.24
C ILE A 162 -1.03 9.75 -11.22
N GLN A 163 -0.57 9.36 -12.40
CA GLN A 163 -0.12 10.27 -13.45
C GLN A 163 -0.92 10.12 -14.73
N ARG A 164 -1.16 11.25 -15.41
CA ARG A 164 -1.68 11.30 -16.78
C ARG A 164 -0.49 11.50 -17.71
N ALA A 165 -0.39 10.67 -18.74
CA ALA A 165 0.59 10.87 -19.80
C ALA A 165 0.29 12.18 -20.57
N PRO A 166 1.31 12.81 -21.18
CA PRO A 166 1.07 13.95 -22.06
C PRO A 166 0.21 13.51 -23.26
N ILE A 167 -0.69 14.40 -23.67
CA ILE A 167 -1.61 14.21 -24.78
C ILE A 167 -0.97 14.74 -26.07
N PHE A 168 -0.34 15.90 -25.98
CA PHE A 168 0.34 16.54 -27.10
C PHE A 168 1.82 16.18 -27.10
N LEU A 169 2.34 15.91 -28.29
CA LEU A 169 3.77 15.71 -28.51
C LEU A 169 4.39 17.05 -28.93
N HIS A 170 5.26 17.59 -28.08
CA HIS A 170 6.05 18.76 -28.42
C HIS A 170 7.28 18.36 -29.25
N MET A 171 7.29 18.68 -30.54
CA MET A 171 8.47 18.50 -31.40
C MET A 171 9.23 19.81 -31.57
N ARG A 172 10.54 19.80 -31.34
CA ARG A 172 11.38 20.99 -31.52
C ARG A 172 11.64 21.21 -33.00
N GLU A 173 11.78 22.46 -33.42
CA GLU A 173 12.07 22.83 -34.81
C GLU A 173 13.32 22.13 -35.38
N LYS A 174 14.35 21.93 -34.56
CA LYS A 174 15.56 21.19 -34.95
C LYS A 174 15.26 19.75 -35.32
N ASP A 175 14.38 19.09 -34.56
CA ASP A 175 14.00 17.70 -34.79
C ASP A 175 13.16 17.59 -36.07
N ILE A 176 12.26 18.55 -36.30
CA ILE A 176 11.47 18.66 -37.54
C ILE A 176 12.39 18.85 -38.76
N ASN A 177 13.28 19.83 -38.70
CA ASN A 177 14.24 20.12 -39.77
C ASN A 177 15.19 18.95 -40.04
N PHE A 178 15.56 18.20 -38.99
CA PHE A 178 16.36 17.00 -39.14
C PHE A 178 15.61 15.89 -39.87
N ILE A 179 14.34 15.64 -39.52
CA ILE A 179 13.49 14.64 -40.18
C ILE A 179 13.28 15.01 -41.65
N ASP A 180 12.99 16.28 -41.93
CA ASP A 180 12.81 16.79 -43.29
C ASP A 180 14.09 16.63 -44.14
N LYS A 181 15.23 17.11 -43.64
CA LYS A 181 16.53 16.94 -44.32
C LYS A 181 16.89 15.49 -44.54
N ARG A 182 16.65 14.62 -43.54
CA ARG A 182 16.88 13.19 -43.66
C ARG A 182 16.02 12.60 -44.79
N SER A 183 14.75 12.98 -44.85
CA SER A 183 13.84 12.53 -45.91
C SER A 183 14.31 13.00 -47.29
N ASN A 184 14.76 14.25 -47.41
CA ASN A 184 15.25 14.81 -48.67
C ASN A 184 16.50 14.07 -49.18
N ILE A 185 17.47 13.81 -48.29
CA ILE A 185 18.68 13.04 -48.64
C ILE A 185 18.31 11.60 -49.05
N MET A 186 17.41 10.94 -48.32
CA MET A 186 16.99 9.57 -48.67
C MET A 186 16.32 9.52 -50.05
N ASN A 187 15.54 10.53 -50.41
CA ASN A 187 14.90 10.64 -51.72
C ASN A 187 15.91 10.92 -52.83
N GLU A 188 16.86 11.84 -52.61
CA GLU A 188 17.90 12.23 -53.56
C GLU A 188 18.80 11.05 -53.94
N TYR A 189 19.23 10.25 -52.96
CA TYR A 189 20.09 9.10 -53.18
C TYR A 189 19.31 7.80 -53.46
N HIS A 190 18.00 7.87 -53.70
CA HIS A 190 17.12 6.71 -53.92
C HIS A 190 17.30 5.61 -52.86
N CYS A 191 17.66 5.99 -51.63
CA CYS A 191 17.75 5.11 -50.48
C CYS A 191 16.38 4.88 -49.83
N ASP A 192 15.33 5.52 -50.36
CA ASP A 192 13.97 5.36 -49.88
C ASP A 192 13.43 3.99 -50.29
N THR A 193 13.30 3.10 -49.31
CA THR A 193 12.80 1.74 -49.52
C THR A 193 11.39 1.73 -50.11
N LYS A 194 10.64 2.85 -50.05
CA LYS A 194 9.31 3.02 -50.64
C LYS A 194 9.22 2.62 -52.12
N GLN A 195 10.30 2.74 -52.90
CA GLN A 195 10.31 2.36 -54.31
C GLN A 195 10.19 0.84 -54.54
N PHE A 196 10.53 0.02 -53.53
CA PHE A 196 10.51 -1.44 -53.61
C PHE A 196 9.26 -2.07 -52.98
N ILE A 197 8.26 -1.25 -52.64
CA ILE A 197 7.30 -1.62 -51.61
C ILE A 197 5.86 -1.31 -52.07
N GLU A 198 5.31 -2.19 -52.91
CA GLU A 198 3.85 -2.35 -52.99
C GLU A 198 3.31 -3.10 -51.75
N GLU A 199 4.13 -3.97 -51.14
CA GLU A 199 3.76 -4.81 -49.99
C GLU A 199 3.53 -4.03 -48.68
N PHE A 200 4.19 -2.88 -48.45
CA PHE A 200 3.89 -2.08 -47.24
C PHE A 200 2.63 -1.23 -47.39
N ARG A 201 1.96 -1.13 -48.54
CA ARG A 201 0.62 -0.51 -48.54
C ARG A 201 -0.33 -1.30 -47.65
N GLU A 202 -0.23 -2.62 -47.68
CA GLU A 202 -1.02 -3.50 -46.82
C GLU A 202 -0.56 -3.40 -45.36
N VAL A 203 0.76 -3.39 -45.11
CA VAL A 203 1.31 -3.20 -43.75
C VAL A 203 0.96 -1.82 -43.17
N SER A 204 0.94 -0.78 -44.00
CA SER A 204 0.58 0.58 -43.60
C SER A 204 -0.90 0.67 -43.28
N LYS A 205 -1.78 0.09 -44.11
CA LYS A 205 -3.21 -0.04 -43.79
C LYS A 205 -3.43 -0.84 -42.51
N LEU A 206 -2.69 -1.93 -42.30
CA LEU A 206 -2.77 -2.72 -41.06
C LEU A 206 -2.37 -1.88 -39.83
N ASN A 207 -1.30 -1.09 -39.95
CA ASN A 207 -0.86 -0.18 -38.89
C ASN A 207 -1.86 0.95 -38.64
N GLU A 208 -2.44 1.53 -39.69
CA GLU A 208 -3.52 2.51 -39.59
C GLU A 208 -4.74 1.91 -38.88
N ASP A 209 -5.13 0.68 -39.22
CA ASP A 209 -6.24 -0.02 -38.56
C ASP A 209 -5.96 -0.30 -37.08
N ILE A 210 -4.73 -0.64 -36.72
CA ILE A 210 -4.32 -0.83 -35.32
C ILE A 210 -4.39 0.51 -34.56
N LEU A 211 -3.93 1.60 -35.18
CA LEU A 211 -3.99 2.94 -34.59
C LEU A 211 -5.43 3.47 -34.51
N ASN A 212 -6.29 3.16 -35.49
CA ASN A 212 -7.71 3.49 -35.47
C ASN A 212 -8.48 2.68 -34.41
N LYS A 213 -8.03 1.46 -34.13
CA LYS A 213 -8.50 0.65 -32.99
C LYS A 213 -7.95 1.11 -31.64
N ASN A 214 -7.18 2.19 -31.58
CA ASN A 214 -6.70 2.73 -30.31
C ASN A 214 -7.91 3.08 -29.41
N PRO A 215 -7.93 2.59 -28.15
CA PRO A 215 -9.00 2.88 -27.20
C PRO A 215 -9.25 4.38 -26.94
N TYR A 216 -8.31 5.27 -27.29
CA TYR A 216 -8.47 6.73 -27.22
C TYR A 216 -9.04 7.36 -28.49
N HIS A 217 -8.93 6.70 -29.64
CA HIS A 217 -9.49 7.18 -30.92
C HIS A 217 -10.88 6.61 -31.20
N SER A 218 -11.19 5.44 -30.63
CA SER A 218 -12.45 4.75 -30.87
C SER A 218 -13.69 5.59 -30.56
N ASN A 219 -14.62 5.64 -31.53
CA ASN A 219 -15.95 6.21 -31.36
C ASN A 219 -16.83 5.42 -30.37
N MET A 220 -16.40 4.22 -29.96
CA MET A 220 -17.07 3.44 -28.92
C MET A 220 -16.70 3.91 -27.51
N ASN A 221 -15.70 4.80 -27.37
CA ASN A 221 -15.34 5.33 -26.06
C ASN A 221 -16.31 6.43 -25.66
N THR A 222 -17.07 6.21 -24.60
CA THR A 222 -18.08 7.16 -24.11
C THR A 222 -17.47 8.50 -23.72
N ASP A 223 -16.25 8.50 -23.18
CA ASP A 223 -15.52 9.70 -22.76
C ASP A 223 -15.20 10.62 -23.95
N ASN A 224 -15.21 10.08 -25.17
CA ASN A 224 -14.97 10.87 -26.36
C ASN A 224 -16.24 11.59 -26.82
N HIS A 225 -17.45 11.13 -26.49
CA HIS A 225 -18.66 11.82 -26.93
C HIS A 225 -18.72 13.22 -26.33
N PRO A 226 -18.82 14.26 -27.17
CA PRO A 226 -18.89 15.62 -26.67
C PRO A 226 -20.20 15.82 -25.91
N THR A 227 -20.12 16.62 -24.86
CA THR A 227 -21.29 17.31 -24.32
C THR A 227 -21.50 18.56 -25.16
N ASP A 228 -22.62 18.62 -25.86
CA ASP A 228 -23.02 19.80 -26.61
C ASP A 228 -23.52 20.86 -25.64
N PHE A 229 -23.01 22.08 -25.76
CA PHE A 229 -23.51 23.24 -25.03
C PHE A 229 -23.74 24.38 -26.01
N LYS A 230 -24.84 25.12 -25.79
CA LYS A 230 -25.18 26.29 -26.60
C LYS A 230 -24.44 27.50 -26.03
N GLY A 231 -23.60 28.12 -26.85
CA GLY A 231 -22.97 29.39 -26.51
C GLY A 231 -23.98 30.53 -26.43
N GLU A 232 -23.58 31.66 -25.85
CA GLU A 232 -24.43 32.86 -25.70
C GLU A 232 -24.96 33.40 -27.04
N ASN A 233 -24.23 33.16 -28.14
CA ASN A 233 -24.61 33.56 -29.49
C ASN A 233 -25.51 32.55 -30.22
N GLY A 234 -25.91 31.46 -29.57
CA GLY A 234 -26.67 30.36 -30.19
C GLY A 234 -25.83 29.40 -31.03
N GLU A 235 -24.50 29.57 -31.06
CA GLU A 235 -23.59 28.60 -31.68
C GLU A 235 -23.48 27.34 -30.82
N GLU A 236 -23.59 26.17 -31.46
CA GLU A 236 -23.43 24.88 -30.81
C GLU A 236 -21.93 24.55 -30.70
N HIS A 237 -21.41 24.55 -29.48
CA HIS A 237 -20.06 24.11 -29.20
C HIS A 237 -20.09 22.70 -28.63
N SER A 238 -19.19 21.85 -29.12
CA SER A 238 -19.00 20.49 -28.63
C SER A 238 -17.71 20.43 -27.82
N TYR A 239 -17.79 20.07 -26.54
CA TYR A 239 -16.61 19.89 -25.68
C TYR A 239 -16.67 18.53 -24.99
N ALA A 240 -15.54 17.84 -24.93
CA ALA A 240 -15.43 16.54 -24.28
C ALA A 240 -14.42 16.61 -23.14
N ALA A 241 -14.88 17.03 -21.95
CA ALA A 241 -14.03 17.33 -20.78
C ALA A 241 -13.14 16.16 -20.33
N ALA A 242 -13.65 14.93 -20.42
CA ALA A 242 -12.93 13.71 -20.02
C ALA A 242 -12.16 13.04 -21.16
N SER A 243 -12.29 13.56 -22.40
CA SER A 243 -11.64 12.95 -23.55
C SER A 243 -10.13 13.18 -23.50
N LYS A 244 -9.38 12.15 -23.89
CA LYS A 244 -7.93 12.23 -24.14
C LYS A 244 -7.60 12.26 -25.63
N GLN A 245 -8.62 12.37 -26.47
CA GLN A 245 -8.44 12.43 -27.92
C GLN A 245 -7.89 13.80 -28.28
N TRP A 246 -6.69 13.85 -28.85
CA TRP A 246 -5.90 15.07 -29.03
C TRP A 246 -6.67 16.23 -29.69
N TYR A 247 -7.55 15.98 -30.67
CA TYR A 247 -8.31 17.05 -31.34
C TYR A 247 -9.50 17.59 -30.53
N ARG A 248 -9.96 16.87 -29.50
CA ARG A 248 -11.05 17.27 -28.61
C ARG A 248 -10.56 17.94 -27.32
N VAL A 249 -9.25 17.92 -27.11
CA VAL A 249 -8.60 18.48 -25.93
C VAL A 249 -8.29 19.94 -26.20
N ASP A 250 -8.69 20.82 -25.30
CA ASP A 250 -8.37 22.24 -25.40
C ASP A 250 -6.88 22.45 -25.06
N PRO A 251 -6.05 22.95 -26.01
CA PRO A 251 -4.63 23.18 -25.77
C PRO A 251 -4.36 24.34 -24.79
N THR A 252 -5.33 25.24 -24.61
CA THR A 252 -5.20 26.44 -23.79
C THR A 252 -5.85 26.32 -22.42
N CYS A 253 -6.36 25.13 -22.06
CA CYS A 253 -7.06 24.90 -20.80
C CYS A 253 -6.13 25.14 -19.60
N GLN A 254 -6.49 26.14 -18.77
CA GLN A 254 -5.79 26.45 -17.51
C GLN A 254 -6.49 25.90 -16.27
N ASP A 255 -7.62 25.22 -16.42
CA ASP A 255 -8.36 24.66 -15.29
C ASP A 255 -7.62 23.47 -14.69
N MET A 256 -7.01 23.67 -13.51
CA MET A 256 -6.28 22.64 -12.76
C MET A 256 -7.14 21.45 -12.35
N LYS A 257 -8.47 21.58 -12.36
CA LYS A 257 -9.41 20.48 -12.08
C LYS A 257 -9.69 19.63 -13.31
N SER A 258 -9.47 20.18 -14.50
CA SER A 258 -9.70 19.48 -15.75
C SER A 258 -8.57 18.51 -16.05
N LEU A 259 -8.92 17.39 -16.68
CA LEU A 259 -7.93 16.45 -17.22
C LEU A 259 -7.10 17.07 -18.35
N HIS A 260 -7.63 18.11 -19.01
CA HIS A 260 -6.97 18.81 -20.12
C HIS A 260 -5.87 19.76 -19.65
N TYR A 261 -5.78 20.04 -18.34
CA TYR A 261 -4.73 20.88 -17.78
C TYR A 261 -3.34 20.44 -18.27
N ALA A 262 -2.59 21.40 -18.79
CA ALA A 262 -1.24 21.22 -19.31
C ALA A 262 -1.11 19.97 -20.21
N GLY A 263 -1.87 19.91 -21.32
CA GLY A 263 -1.92 18.76 -22.23
C GLY A 263 -0.56 18.28 -22.77
N GLU A 264 0.43 19.16 -22.86
CA GLU A 264 1.80 18.83 -23.30
C GLU A 264 2.64 18.14 -22.23
N ASP A 265 2.33 18.39 -20.95
CA ASP A 265 3.11 17.92 -19.82
C ASP A 265 2.52 16.68 -19.17
N ARG A 266 3.37 15.99 -18.40
CA ARG A 266 2.91 14.95 -17.49
C ARG A 266 2.37 15.59 -16.23
N THR A 267 1.12 15.29 -15.90
CA THR A 267 0.45 15.81 -14.69
C THR A 267 0.21 14.70 -13.68
N TYR A 268 0.16 15.09 -12.41
CA TYR A 268 0.01 14.19 -11.27
C TYR A 268 -1.21 14.59 -10.44
N LEU A 269 -1.93 13.60 -9.92
CA LEU A 269 -3.04 13.84 -9.00
C LEU A 269 -2.50 14.11 -7.59
N ILE A 270 -2.85 15.28 -7.05
CA ILE A 270 -2.61 15.64 -5.66
C ILE A 270 -3.95 15.96 -4.98
N VAL A 271 -4.07 15.61 -3.71
CA VAL A 271 -5.27 15.83 -2.90
C VAL A 271 -4.91 16.67 -1.69
N LYS A 272 -5.85 17.52 -1.26
CA LYS A 272 -5.66 18.34 -0.06
C LYS A 272 -6.01 17.53 1.17
N ASN A 273 -5.04 17.38 2.08
CA ASN A 273 -5.27 16.72 3.36
C ASN A 273 -6.27 17.53 4.19
N LYS A 274 -7.27 16.87 4.77
CA LYS A 274 -8.32 17.51 5.58
C LYS A 274 -7.79 18.07 6.90
N PHE A 275 -6.76 17.46 7.47
CA PHE A 275 -6.23 17.80 8.79
C PHE A 275 -5.10 18.82 8.72
N THR A 276 -4.15 18.64 7.81
CA THR A 276 -3.00 19.57 7.66
C THR A 276 -3.28 20.70 6.69
N GLY A 277 -4.22 20.53 5.76
CA GLY A 277 -4.48 21.49 4.68
C GLY A 277 -3.40 21.51 3.59
N GLU A 278 -2.39 20.63 3.69
CA GLU A 278 -1.31 20.52 2.72
C GLU A 278 -1.72 19.67 1.52
N TRP A 279 -1.08 19.91 0.38
CA TRP A 279 -1.28 19.11 -0.82
C TRP A 279 -0.34 17.92 -0.81
N GLU A 280 -0.89 16.72 -0.83
CA GLU A 280 -0.14 15.47 -0.80
C GLU A 280 -0.69 14.47 -1.80
N PHE A 281 0.09 13.43 -2.06
CA PHE A 281 -0.44 12.27 -2.77
C PHE A 281 -1.47 11.54 -1.92
N PRO A 282 -2.46 10.87 -2.52
CA PRO A 282 -3.40 10.07 -1.74
C PRO A 282 -2.69 8.96 -0.97
N VAL A 283 -2.93 8.87 0.34
CA VAL A 283 -2.35 7.88 1.26
C VAL A 283 -3.45 7.17 2.05
N SER A 284 -3.26 5.88 2.31
CA SER A 284 -4.07 5.08 3.23
C SER A 284 -3.17 4.33 4.21
N LYS A 285 -3.68 4.14 5.43
CA LYS A 285 -3.09 3.24 6.42
C LYS A 285 -3.24 1.80 5.96
N MET A 286 -2.22 0.97 6.20
CA MET A 286 -2.25 -0.46 5.91
C MET A 286 -2.55 -1.23 7.19
N MET A 287 -3.53 -2.13 7.15
CA MET A 287 -3.81 -3.04 8.26
C MET A 287 -2.91 -4.28 8.18
N MET A 288 -2.62 -4.89 9.32
CA MET A 288 -1.71 -6.02 9.43
C MET A 288 -2.15 -7.25 8.61
N SER A 289 -3.46 -7.44 8.45
CA SER A 289 -4.03 -8.54 7.66
C SER A 289 -4.05 -8.29 6.15
N ASP A 290 -3.78 -7.06 5.71
CA ASP A 290 -3.90 -6.70 4.30
C ASP A 290 -2.56 -6.79 3.57
N THR A 291 -2.61 -7.09 2.28
CA THR A 291 -1.44 -7.04 1.40
C THR A 291 -1.28 -5.66 0.77
N PHE A 292 -0.09 -5.34 0.27
CA PHE A 292 0.13 -4.09 -0.50
C PHE A 292 -0.84 -3.97 -1.68
N PHE A 293 -1.13 -5.08 -2.36
CA PHE A 293 -2.04 -5.10 -3.51
C PHE A 293 -3.49 -4.81 -3.13
N LYS A 294 -3.96 -5.39 -2.02
CA LYS A 294 -5.33 -5.16 -1.54
C LYS A 294 -5.50 -3.72 -1.07
N THR A 295 -4.56 -3.23 -0.27
CA THR A 295 -4.62 -1.89 0.30
C THR A 295 -4.52 -0.80 -0.78
N LYS A 296 -3.66 -0.96 -1.80
CA LYS A 296 -3.60 -0.01 -2.92
C LYS A 296 -4.89 0.03 -3.73
N LEU A 297 -5.56 -1.12 -3.92
CA LEU A 297 -6.84 -1.21 -4.63
C LEU A 297 -7.95 -0.56 -3.81
N ASN A 298 -7.97 -0.82 -2.49
CA ASN A 298 -8.93 -0.21 -1.57
C ASN A 298 -8.78 1.31 -1.54
N LEU A 299 -7.55 1.83 -1.47
CA LEU A 299 -7.29 3.27 -1.55
C LEU A 299 -7.80 3.86 -2.87
N PHE A 300 -7.54 3.19 -4.01
CA PHE A 300 -8.08 3.65 -5.27
C PHE A 300 -9.62 3.62 -5.31
N ASN A 301 -10.25 2.57 -4.79
CA ASN A 301 -11.71 2.46 -4.73
C ASN A 301 -12.33 3.56 -3.85
N GLN A 302 -11.70 3.89 -2.72
CA GLN A 302 -12.13 4.99 -1.85
C GLN A 302 -12.07 6.36 -2.55
N LEU A 303 -11.07 6.58 -3.40
CA LEU A 303 -10.90 7.83 -4.14
C LEU A 303 -11.83 7.93 -5.35
N SER A 304 -11.99 6.82 -6.08
CA SER A 304 -12.61 6.82 -7.42
C SER A 304 -14.06 6.38 -7.42
N ASP A 305 -14.50 5.61 -6.41
CA ASP A 305 -15.79 4.92 -6.41
C ASP A 305 -16.02 4.12 -7.71
N ASN A 306 -14.93 3.53 -8.26
CA ASN A 306 -14.89 2.83 -9.55
C ASN A 306 -15.37 3.65 -10.77
N LYS A 307 -15.45 4.98 -10.67
CA LYS A 307 -15.89 5.85 -11.78
C LYS A 307 -14.86 5.95 -12.89
N TRP A 308 -13.58 5.75 -12.56
CA TRP A 308 -12.48 5.84 -13.51
C TRP A 308 -11.49 4.69 -13.32
N ARG A 309 -10.62 4.48 -14.31
CA ARG A 309 -9.74 3.32 -14.38
C ARG A 309 -8.27 3.72 -14.44
N ILE A 310 -7.46 3.01 -13.66
CA ILE A 310 -6.01 3.15 -13.64
C ILE A 310 -5.30 1.86 -14.05
N THR A 311 -4.01 1.97 -14.36
CA THR A 311 -3.12 0.82 -14.59
C THR A 311 -1.84 1.03 -13.81
N PHE A 312 -1.58 0.14 -12.85
CA PHE A 312 -0.35 0.19 -12.03
C PHE A 312 0.87 -0.17 -12.87
N PHE A 313 2.02 0.47 -12.62
CA PHE A 313 3.26 0.13 -13.34
C PHE A 313 3.82 -1.23 -12.95
N GLY A 314 3.58 -1.65 -11.69
CA GLY A 314 4.10 -2.89 -11.16
C GLY A 314 3.58 -3.20 -9.76
N SER A 315 4.13 -4.25 -9.16
CA SER A 315 3.85 -4.71 -7.81
C SER A 315 4.75 -4.08 -6.75
N ALA A 316 5.90 -3.54 -7.13
CA ALA A 316 6.87 -2.94 -6.22
C ALA A 316 6.64 -1.42 -6.03
N PRO A 317 6.90 -0.87 -4.83
CA PRO A 317 6.86 0.57 -4.61
C PRO A 317 8.02 1.27 -5.34
N GLN A 318 7.79 2.49 -5.80
CA GLN A 318 8.81 3.28 -6.51
C GLN A 318 9.64 4.14 -5.56
N VAL A 319 8.98 4.71 -4.56
CA VAL A 319 9.56 5.64 -3.60
C VAL A 319 9.01 5.31 -2.23
N HIS A 320 9.79 5.59 -1.19
CA HIS A 320 9.30 5.59 0.18
C HIS A 320 9.70 6.88 0.88
N THR A 321 8.90 7.31 1.84
CA THR A 321 9.19 8.47 2.69
C THR A 321 9.03 8.09 4.15
N LEU A 322 9.73 8.84 5.01
CA LEU A 322 9.62 8.75 6.46
C LEU A 322 9.10 10.09 6.96
N ARG A 323 8.08 10.05 7.82
CA ARG A 323 7.55 11.23 8.48
C ARG A 323 7.19 10.93 9.92
N GLU A 324 7.18 11.98 10.73
CA GLU A 324 6.65 11.94 12.08
C GLU A 324 5.11 11.91 12.04
N PHE A 325 4.49 11.54 13.16
CA PHE A 325 3.04 11.58 13.28
C PHE A 325 2.56 13.02 13.25
N THR A 326 1.40 13.22 12.63
CA THR A 326 0.67 14.48 12.78
C THR A 326 0.01 14.53 14.15
N LYS A 327 -0.27 15.73 14.68
CA LYS A 327 -0.92 15.91 15.99
C LYS A 327 -2.22 15.09 16.13
N VAL A 328 -2.98 14.96 15.04
CA VAL A 328 -4.23 14.18 15.01
C VAL A 328 -3.96 12.68 15.08
N GLU A 329 -2.85 12.21 14.52
CA GLU A 329 -2.46 10.80 14.57
C GLU A 329 -1.85 10.39 15.90
N GLU A 330 -1.26 11.34 16.65
CA GLU A 330 -0.74 11.10 18.00
C GLU A 330 -1.86 10.83 19.02
N GLU A 331 -3.07 11.34 18.78
CA GLU A 331 -4.25 11.08 19.63
C GLU A 331 -4.82 9.65 19.45
N ASP A 332 -4.45 8.96 18.37
CA ASP A 332 -4.90 7.60 18.08
C ASP A 332 -4.12 6.59 18.94
N ARG A 333 -4.82 5.92 19.84
CA ARG A 333 -4.27 4.90 20.77
C ARG A 333 -3.45 3.83 20.07
N LEU A 334 -3.78 3.51 18.82
CA LEU A 334 -3.06 2.50 18.04
C LEU A 334 -1.66 2.96 17.60
N ASN A 335 -1.38 4.26 17.62
CA ASN A 335 -0.08 4.82 17.27
C ASN A 335 0.83 5.06 18.49
N GLU A 336 0.34 4.93 19.73
CA GLU A 336 1.11 5.23 20.97
C GLU A 336 2.42 4.43 21.08
N SER A 337 2.46 3.21 20.53
CA SER A 337 3.65 2.35 20.55
C SER A 337 4.59 2.54 19.35
N LEU A 338 4.19 3.36 18.38
CA LEU A 338 4.90 3.57 17.12
C LEU A 338 5.70 4.88 17.18
N LYS A 339 6.82 4.93 16.46
CA LYS A 339 7.71 6.10 16.42
C LYS A 339 7.39 7.09 15.30
N GLY A 340 6.67 6.65 14.28
CA GLY A 340 6.38 7.46 13.10
C GLY A 340 5.78 6.64 11.97
N VAL A 341 5.76 7.21 10.77
CA VAL A 341 5.12 6.64 9.58
C VAL A 341 6.12 6.49 8.45
N ARG A 342 6.11 5.33 7.82
CA ARG A 342 6.80 5.05 6.55
C ARG A 342 5.75 4.86 5.46
N THR A 343 5.76 5.72 4.45
CA THR A 343 4.82 5.65 3.33
C THR A 343 5.50 5.06 2.10
N TYR A 344 4.92 4.02 1.51
CA TYR A 344 5.38 3.42 0.26
C TYR A 344 4.50 3.86 -0.90
N PHE A 345 5.09 4.51 -1.90
CA PHE A 345 4.36 5.06 -3.04
C PHE A 345 4.40 4.12 -4.25
N PHE A 346 3.22 3.88 -4.82
CA PHE A 346 3.05 3.08 -6.03
C PHE A 346 2.59 3.96 -7.19
N GLY A 347 3.28 3.83 -8.32
CA GLY A 347 2.94 4.55 -9.55
C GLY A 347 1.80 3.90 -10.32
N ALA A 348 0.89 4.72 -10.84
CA ALA A 348 -0.21 4.29 -11.70
C ALA A 348 -0.45 5.29 -12.85
N HIS A 349 -0.85 4.76 -14.00
CA HIS A 349 -1.29 5.53 -15.16
C HIS A 349 -2.81 5.68 -15.12
N HIS A 350 -3.29 6.90 -15.32
CA HIS A 350 -4.69 7.12 -15.63
C HIS A 350 -5.02 6.57 -17.02
N ARG A 351 -5.98 5.64 -17.10
CA ARG A 351 -6.39 5.00 -18.36
C ARG A 351 -7.66 5.61 -18.93
N ARG A 352 -8.78 5.59 -18.22
CA ARG A 352 -10.10 6.08 -18.69
C ARG A 352 -10.94 6.65 -17.54
N GLY A 353 -12.00 7.39 -17.88
CA GLY A 353 -12.93 8.01 -16.93
C GLY A 353 -12.47 9.33 -16.36
#